data_AF-L8FY81-F1
#
_entry.id   AF-L8FY81-F1
#
_cell.length_a   1.000
_cell.length_b   1.000
_cell.length_c   1.000
_cell.angle_alpha   90.00
_cell.angle_beta   90.00
_cell.angle_gamma   90.00
#
_symmetry.space_group_name_H-M   'P 1'
#
loop_
_entity.id
_entity.type
_entity.pdbx_description
1 polymer ?
#
loop_
_entity_poly.entity_id
_entity_poly.type
_entity_poly.pdbx_seq_one_letter_code
_entity_poly.pdbx_strand_id
1 'polypeptide(L)'
;MPIPRELCWARSVSSACAAFRPKLVASRTTIVSGPAPPQSVPWFLDEEYRVLAAAEAADPWDPVAVEAAAAEANWVALVAAQSVPKFRSAAERDSYEELRATRAALEVGLAQIWSSLRRLRTEQGSVPALLGEVVAAVGRLPAIAVAATVPDHAGGRKKRGGGGGEGEGDGDGFGAQYGAEEDGV
;
A
#
# COMPACT_ATOMS: atom_id res chain seq x y z
N MET A 1 -36.54 -20.66 6.35
CA MET A 1 -35.37 -21.54 6.52
C MET A 1 -34.31 -21.12 5.51
N PRO A 2 -33.13 -20.64 5.93
CA PRO A 2 -32.08 -20.27 4.99
C PRO A 2 -31.46 -21.53 4.39
N ILE A 3 -31.26 -21.54 3.08
CA ILE A 3 -30.54 -22.60 2.38
C ILE A 3 -29.10 -22.62 2.93
N PRO A 4 -28.57 -23.77 3.37
CA PRO A 4 -27.20 -23.84 3.85
C PRO A 4 -26.23 -23.44 2.74
N ARG A 5 -25.27 -22.55 3.05
CA ARG A 5 -24.22 -22.07 2.14
C ARG A 5 -23.46 -23.21 1.42
N GLU A 6 -23.56 -24.41 1.97
CA GLU A 6 -23.01 -25.68 1.47
C GLU A 6 -23.57 -26.12 0.11
N LEU A 7 -24.84 -25.84 -0.20
CA LEU A 7 -25.42 -26.18 -1.52
C LEU A 7 -25.02 -25.18 -2.62
N CYS A 8 -24.65 -23.96 -2.25
CA CYS A 8 -24.13 -22.97 -3.21
C CYS A 8 -22.70 -23.30 -3.64
N TRP A 9 -21.85 -23.78 -2.72
CA TRP A 9 -20.44 -24.02 -3.01
C TRP A 9 -20.20 -25.24 -3.91
N ALA A 10 -20.83 -26.39 -3.59
CA ALA A 10 -20.72 -27.59 -4.43
C ALA A 10 -21.37 -27.41 -5.82
N ARG A 11 -22.48 -26.65 -5.91
CA ARG A 11 -23.05 -26.25 -7.22
C ARG A 11 -22.17 -25.27 -7.97
N SER A 12 -21.50 -24.34 -7.29
CA SER A 12 -20.66 -23.32 -7.93
C SER A 12 -19.41 -23.93 -8.55
N VAL A 13 -18.72 -24.85 -7.86
CA VAL A 13 -17.55 -25.56 -8.42
C VAL A 13 -17.98 -26.48 -9.57
N SER A 14 -19.10 -27.18 -9.43
CA SER A 14 -19.63 -28.04 -10.50
C SER A 14 -20.14 -27.23 -11.71
N SER A 15 -20.71 -26.04 -11.49
CA SER A 15 -21.14 -25.10 -12.54
C SER A 15 -19.95 -24.44 -13.25
N ALA A 16 -18.88 -24.10 -12.52
CA ALA A 16 -17.66 -23.55 -13.11
C ALA A 16 -16.95 -24.60 -14.00
N CYS A 17 -16.88 -25.85 -13.54
CA CYS A 17 -16.37 -26.96 -14.36
C CYS A 17 -17.27 -27.28 -15.57
N ALA A 18 -18.59 -27.16 -15.43
CA ALA A 18 -19.54 -27.38 -16.54
C ALA A 18 -19.53 -26.24 -17.58
N ALA A 19 -19.23 -25.00 -17.16
CA ALA A 19 -19.11 -23.87 -18.08
C ALA A 19 -17.86 -23.96 -18.99
N PHE A 20 -16.85 -24.74 -18.59
CA PHE A 20 -15.55 -24.77 -19.27
C PHE A 20 -15.37 -25.92 -20.29
N ARG A 21 -16.32 -26.84 -20.41
CA ARG A 21 -16.33 -27.92 -21.42
C ARG A 21 -17.63 -27.87 -22.23
N PRO A 22 -17.64 -27.80 -23.57
CA PRO A 22 -16.95 -26.93 -24.52
C PRO A 22 -17.97 -26.13 -25.37
N LYS A 23 -17.87 -24.80 -25.47
CA LYS A 23 -18.61 -23.99 -26.47
C LYS A 23 -17.78 -22.87 -27.11
N LEU A 24 -16.45 -23.02 -27.19
CA LEU A 24 -15.58 -22.04 -27.84
C LEU A 24 -15.50 -22.16 -29.38
N VAL A 25 -16.39 -22.92 -30.03
CA VAL A 25 -16.46 -23.02 -31.51
C VAL A 25 -17.87 -22.76 -32.07
N ALA A 26 -18.84 -22.29 -31.27
CA ALA A 26 -20.13 -21.92 -31.84
C ALA A 26 -20.81 -20.78 -31.07
N SER A 27 -21.16 -19.75 -31.83
CA SER A 27 -22.11 -18.67 -31.51
C SER A 27 -21.53 -17.37 -30.97
N ARG A 28 -20.84 -16.65 -31.87
CA ARG A 28 -21.19 -15.22 -32.04
C ARG A 28 -22.66 -15.19 -32.47
N THR A 29 -23.57 -14.78 -31.57
CA THR A 29 -24.93 -14.23 -31.77
C THR A 29 -25.87 -14.66 -30.64
N THR A 30 -26.49 -13.65 -30.02
CA THR A 30 -27.64 -13.65 -29.08
C THR A 30 -27.45 -14.23 -27.69
N ILE A 31 -27.18 -13.36 -26.72
CA ILE A 31 -27.84 -13.42 -25.40
C ILE A 31 -28.33 -12.01 -25.05
N VAL A 32 -29.64 -11.82 -25.16
CA VAL A 32 -30.40 -10.77 -24.47
C VAL A 32 -31.02 -11.39 -23.22
N SER A 33 -30.96 -10.64 -22.11
CA SER A 33 -31.80 -10.70 -20.89
C SER A 33 -31.25 -11.38 -19.63
N GLY A 34 -30.79 -10.53 -18.70
CA GLY A 34 -30.91 -10.71 -17.24
C GLY A 34 -29.63 -10.44 -16.43
N PRO A 35 -29.53 -9.39 -15.58
CA PRO A 35 -28.37 -9.20 -14.71
C PRO A 35 -28.51 -10.07 -13.45
N ALA A 36 -27.93 -11.27 -13.50
CA ALA A 36 -27.52 -11.94 -12.27
C ALA A 36 -26.20 -11.29 -11.80
N PRO A 37 -26.01 -11.01 -10.49
CA PRO A 37 -24.75 -10.45 -10.02
C PRO A 37 -23.61 -11.39 -10.41
N PRO A 38 -22.45 -10.85 -10.84
CA PRO A 38 -21.31 -11.67 -11.20
C PRO A 38 -20.98 -12.54 -9.98
N GLN A 39 -21.14 -13.85 -10.15
CA GLN A 39 -20.70 -14.81 -9.15
C GLN A 39 -19.21 -14.50 -8.93
N SER A 40 -18.84 -14.12 -7.71
CA SER A 40 -17.44 -13.85 -7.38
C SER A 40 -16.63 -15.07 -7.81
N VAL A 41 -15.72 -14.88 -8.77
CA VAL A 41 -14.81 -15.93 -9.21
C VAL A 41 -14.13 -16.47 -7.95
N PRO A 42 -14.05 -17.81 -7.75
CA PRO A 42 -13.36 -18.36 -6.59
C PRO A 42 -11.96 -17.76 -6.49
N TRP A 43 -11.52 -17.40 -5.27
CA TRP A 43 -10.27 -16.67 -5.06
C TRP A 43 -9.02 -17.35 -5.66
N PHE A 44 -9.06 -18.67 -5.86
CA PHE A 44 -7.97 -19.44 -6.48
C PHE A 44 -7.94 -19.36 -8.02
N LEU A 45 -8.98 -18.81 -8.66
CA LEU A 45 -9.05 -18.55 -10.11
C LEU A 45 -8.95 -17.05 -10.43
N ASP A 46 -8.82 -16.18 -9.43
CA ASP A 46 -8.75 -14.73 -9.63
C ASP A 46 -7.59 -14.34 -10.57
N GLU A 47 -6.43 -14.96 -10.38
CA GLU A 47 -5.25 -14.72 -11.22
C GLU A 47 -5.42 -15.29 -12.63
N GLU A 48 -5.79 -16.57 -12.76
CA GLU A 48 -5.99 -17.21 -14.07
C GLU A 48 -7.06 -16.51 -14.91
N TYR A 49 -8.11 -16.00 -14.26
CA TYR A 49 -9.15 -15.23 -14.92
C TYR A 49 -8.64 -13.85 -15.38
N ARG A 50 -7.76 -13.19 -14.62
CA ARG A 50 -7.09 -11.97 -15.07
C ARG A 50 -6.17 -12.23 -16.26
N VAL A 51 -5.42 -13.33 -16.26
CA VAL A 51 -4.54 -13.72 -17.37
C VAL A 51 -5.36 -14.00 -18.62
N LEU A 52 -6.47 -14.74 -18.49
CA LEU A 52 -7.39 -15.00 -19.59
C LEU A 52 -8.00 -13.68 -20.13
N ALA A 53 -8.47 -12.80 -19.25
CA ALA A 53 -9.03 -11.51 -19.64
C ALA A 53 -7.99 -10.61 -20.33
N ALA A 54 -6.73 -10.63 -19.88
CA ALA A 54 -5.64 -9.89 -20.52
C ALA A 54 -5.30 -10.45 -21.91
N ALA A 55 -5.30 -11.78 -22.07
CA ALA A 55 -5.09 -12.42 -23.37
C ALA A 55 -6.22 -12.12 -24.35
N GLU A 56 -7.48 -12.09 -23.89
CA GLU A 56 -8.64 -11.71 -24.71
C GLU A 56 -8.62 -10.22 -25.11
N ALA A 57 -8.10 -9.35 -24.25
CA ALA A 57 -8.00 -7.92 -24.49
C ALA A 57 -6.74 -7.48 -25.27
N ALA A 58 -5.83 -8.42 -25.58
CA ALA A 58 -4.58 -8.12 -26.27
C ALA A 58 -4.83 -7.68 -27.73
N ASP A 59 -4.05 -6.70 -28.18
CA ASP A 59 -4.00 -6.24 -29.57
C ASP A 59 -2.54 -6.29 -30.08
N PRO A 60 -2.22 -7.11 -31.10
CA PRO A 60 -3.12 -7.99 -31.85
C PRO A 60 -3.59 -9.21 -31.04
N TRP A 61 -4.81 -9.66 -31.32
CA TRP A 61 -5.42 -10.82 -30.70
C TRP A 61 -4.63 -12.11 -31.01
N ASP A 62 -4.19 -12.83 -29.98
CA ASP A 62 -3.50 -14.11 -30.09
C ASP A 62 -4.39 -15.27 -29.59
N PRO A 63 -4.96 -16.07 -30.49
CA PRO A 63 -5.80 -17.20 -30.11
C PRO A 63 -5.04 -18.27 -29.32
N VAL A 64 -3.72 -18.41 -29.53
CA VAL A 64 -2.89 -19.40 -28.83
C VAL A 64 -2.71 -18.99 -27.37
N ALA A 65 -2.50 -17.70 -27.10
CA ALA A 65 -2.42 -17.17 -25.75
C ALA A 65 -3.74 -17.35 -24.98
N VAL A 66 -4.89 -17.12 -25.62
CA VAL A 66 -6.21 -17.35 -25.02
C VAL A 66 -6.42 -18.82 -24.70
N GLU A 67 -6.09 -19.73 -25.62
CA GLU A 67 -6.21 -21.18 -25.39
C GLU A 67 -5.30 -21.66 -24.25
N ALA A 68 -4.07 -21.15 -24.18
CA ALA A 68 -3.14 -21.48 -23.10
C ALA A 68 -3.64 -20.98 -21.74
N ALA A 69 -4.09 -19.73 -21.63
CA ALA A 69 -4.65 -19.18 -20.40
C ALA A 69 -5.92 -19.92 -19.97
N ALA A 70 -6.76 -20.31 -20.93
CA ALA A 70 -7.94 -21.11 -20.68
C ALA A 70 -7.59 -22.53 -20.17
N ALA A 71 -6.59 -23.17 -20.78
CA ALA A 71 -6.12 -24.49 -20.35
C ALA A 71 -5.57 -24.46 -18.92
N GLU A 72 -4.83 -23.41 -18.55
CA GLU A 72 -4.31 -23.21 -17.20
C GLU A 72 -5.43 -22.98 -16.20
N ALA A 73 -6.38 -22.08 -16.48
CA ALA A 73 -7.55 -21.85 -15.62
C ALA A 73 -8.34 -23.14 -15.36
N ASN A 74 -8.52 -23.97 -16.39
CA ASN A 74 -9.17 -25.27 -16.27
C ASN A 74 -8.35 -26.27 -15.45
N TRP A 75 -7.03 -26.29 -15.62
CA TRP A 75 -6.15 -27.15 -14.84
C TRP A 75 -6.19 -26.76 -13.36
N VAL A 76 -6.06 -25.47 -13.04
CA VAL A 76 -6.18 -24.95 -11.67
C VAL A 76 -7.55 -25.28 -11.08
N ALA A 77 -8.63 -25.15 -11.84
CA ALA A 77 -9.97 -25.54 -11.39
C ALA A 77 -10.07 -27.05 -11.08
N LEU A 78 -9.51 -27.91 -11.93
CA LEU A 78 -9.52 -29.36 -11.72
C LEU A 78 -8.66 -29.76 -10.52
N VAL A 79 -7.47 -29.18 -10.38
CA VAL A 79 -6.59 -29.42 -9.24
C VAL A 79 -7.28 -28.96 -7.96
N ALA A 80 -7.87 -27.76 -7.96
CA ALA A 80 -8.60 -27.23 -6.80
C ALA A 80 -9.78 -28.14 -6.41
N ALA A 81 -10.55 -28.63 -7.39
CA ALA A 81 -11.66 -29.55 -7.16
C ALA A 81 -11.19 -30.91 -6.59
N GLN A 82 -10.03 -31.40 -7.04
CA GLN A 82 -9.42 -32.63 -6.52
C GLN A 82 -8.78 -32.44 -5.15
N SER A 83 -8.27 -31.25 -4.85
CA SER A 83 -7.59 -30.93 -3.60
C SER A 83 -8.54 -30.48 -2.50
N VAL A 84 -9.85 -30.38 -2.76
CA VAL A 84 -10.85 -30.11 -1.71
C VAL A 84 -10.70 -31.17 -0.62
N PRO A 85 -10.31 -30.79 0.62
CA PRO A 85 -10.26 -31.73 1.72
C PRO A 85 -11.65 -32.33 1.93
N LYS A 86 -11.77 -33.65 1.86
CA LYS A 86 -13.01 -34.35 2.17
C LYS A 86 -13.08 -34.51 3.69
N PHE A 87 -13.77 -33.59 4.34
CA PHE A 87 -14.03 -33.67 5.77
C PHE A 87 -15.02 -34.80 6.06
N ARG A 88 -14.71 -35.64 7.06
CA ARG A 88 -15.60 -36.70 7.53
C ARG A 88 -16.55 -36.22 8.63
N SER A 89 -16.29 -35.04 9.19
CA SER A 89 -17.12 -34.41 10.23
C SER A 89 -16.98 -32.88 10.23
N ALA A 90 -17.91 -32.20 10.93
CA ALA A 90 -17.81 -30.76 11.15
C ALA A 90 -16.58 -30.38 12.00
N ALA A 91 -16.21 -31.20 13.00
CA ALA A 91 -15.05 -30.95 13.84
C ALA A 91 -13.72 -30.97 13.05
N GLU A 92 -13.59 -31.86 12.06
CA GLU A 92 -12.43 -31.86 11.14
C GLU A 92 -12.39 -30.61 10.27
N ARG A 93 -13.55 -30.13 9.81
CA ARG A 93 -13.65 -28.88 9.04
C ARG A 93 -13.21 -27.68 9.87
N ASP A 94 -13.73 -27.58 11.10
CA ASP A 94 -13.39 -26.48 12.02
C ASP A 94 -11.89 -26.49 12.34
N SER A 95 -11.30 -27.67 12.58
CA SER A 95 -9.85 -27.80 12.77
C SER A 95 -9.04 -27.34 11.55
N TYR A 96 -9.52 -27.60 10.33
CA TYR A 96 -8.86 -27.13 9.11
C TYR A 96 -9.01 -25.62 8.91
N GLU A 97 -10.16 -25.04 9.25
CA GLU A 97 -10.37 -23.59 9.22
C GLU A 97 -9.45 -22.88 10.22
N GLU A 98 -9.29 -23.41 11.42
CA GLU A 98 -8.31 -22.92 12.42
C GLU A 98 -6.86 -23.01 11.92
N LEU A 99 -6.50 -24.14 11.31
CA LEU A 99 -5.17 -24.29 10.69
C LEU A 99 -4.95 -23.26 9.58
N ARG A 100 -5.96 -23.02 8.75
CA ARG A 100 -5.90 -22.02 7.66
C ARG A 100 -5.78 -20.60 8.23
N ALA A 101 -6.54 -20.27 9.27
CA ALA A 101 -6.48 -18.97 9.94
C ALA A 101 -5.09 -18.75 10.57
N THR A 102 -4.55 -19.77 11.24
CA THR A 102 -3.21 -19.74 11.80
C THR A 102 -2.15 -19.50 10.73
N ARG A 103 -2.24 -20.22 9.61
CA ARG A 103 -1.33 -20.03 8.47
C ARG A 103 -1.40 -18.61 7.92
N ALA A 104 -2.59 -18.06 7.72
CA ALA A 104 -2.76 -16.68 7.24
C ALA A 104 -2.16 -15.66 8.20
N ALA A 105 -2.36 -15.84 9.52
CA ALA A 105 -1.76 -14.97 10.54
C ALA A 105 -0.22 -15.01 10.50
N LEU A 106 0.38 -16.19 10.30
CA LEU A 106 1.83 -16.35 10.15
C LEU A 106 2.35 -15.65 8.89
N GLU A 107 1.67 -15.79 7.76
CA GLU A 107 2.04 -15.14 6.50
C GLU A 107 2.00 -13.60 6.64
N VAL A 108 0.98 -13.06 7.30
CA VAL A 108 0.90 -11.62 7.63
C VAL A 108 2.04 -11.19 8.55
N GLY A 109 2.29 -11.93 9.64
CA GLY A 109 3.37 -11.61 10.58
C GLY A 109 4.74 -11.61 9.91
N LEU A 110 5.02 -12.59 9.04
CA LEU A 110 6.25 -12.64 8.25
C LEU A 110 6.37 -11.44 7.31
N ALA A 111 5.31 -11.08 6.60
CA ALA A 111 5.31 -9.90 5.74
C ALA A 111 5.64 -8.61 6.51
N GLN A 112 5.12 -8.46 7.73
CA GLN A 112 5.43 -7.34 8.61
C GLN A 112 6.90 -7.33 9.05
N ILE A 113 7.45 -8.49 9.43
CA ILE A 113 8.86 -8.62 9.79
C ILE A 113 9.75 -8.23 8.60
N TRP A 114 9.46 -8.74 7.41
CA TRP A 114 10.21 -8.41 6.19
C TRP A 114 10.11 -6.93 5.81
N SER A 115 8.96 -6.30 6.03
CA SER A 115 8.79 -4.85 5.84
C SER A 115 9.64 -4.07 6.84
N SER A 116 9.58 -4.44 8.13
CA SER A 116 10.34 -3.80 9.20
C SER A 116 11.84 -3.92 8.98
N LEU A 117 12.31 -5.09 8.53
CA LEU A 117 13.72 -5.31 8.21
C LEU A 117 14.19 -4.46 7.03
N ARG A 118 13.36 -4.32 5.98
CA ARG A 118 13.64 -3.42 4.85
C ARG A 118 13.74 -1.97 5.30
N ARG A 119 12.82 -1.52 6.15
CA ARG A 119 12.83 -0.16 6.72
C ARG A 119 14.06 0.09 7.59
N LEU A 120 14.38 -0.85 8.48
CA LEU A 120 15.58 -0.77 9.33
C LEU A 120 16.86 -0.70 8.49
N ARG A 121 16.94 -1.46 7.39
CA ARG A 121 18.10 -1.42 6.49
C ARG A 121 18.26 -0.04 5.84
N THR A 122 17.17 0.61 5.45
CA THR A 122 17.22 1.98 4.91
C THR A 122 17.56 3.02 5.97
N GLU A 123 17.04 2.87 7.19
CA GLU A 123 17.33 3.75 8.33
C GLU A 123 18.80 3.64 8.73
N GLN A 124 19.35 2.42 8.89
CA GLN A 124 20.76 2.21 9.21
C GLN A 124 21.71 2.71 8.12
N GLY A 125 21.30 2.67 6.84
CA GLY A 125 22.10 3.24 5.76
C GLY A 125 22.36 4.75 5.91
N SER A 126 21.49 5.46 6.62
CA SER A 126 21.60 6.91 6.86
C SER A 126 22.42 7.28 8.10
N VAL A 127 22.53 6.37 9.08
CA VAL A 127 23.16 6.63 10.38
C VAL A 127 24.65 7.02 10.26
N PRO A 128 25.49 6.36 9.43
CA PRO A 128 26.88 6.78 9.25
C PRO A 128 27.02 8.17 8.62
N ALA A 129 26.12 8.53 7.70
CA ALA A 129 26.15 9.85 7.05
C ALA A 129 25.78 10.96 8.06
N LEU A 130 24.74 10.76 8.86
CA LEU A 130 24.35 11.66 9.94
C LEU A 130 25.46 11.81 11.00
N LEU A 131 26.11 10.70 11.39
CA LEU A 131 27.27 10.74 12.27
C LEU A 131 28.43 11.55 11.66
N GLY A 132 28.71 11.35 10.37
CA GLY A 132 29.70 12.13 9.63
C GLY A 132 29.40 13.63 9.63
N GLU A 133 28.13 14.00 9.43
CA GLU A 133 27.68 15.39 9.48
C GLU A 133 27.84 16.02 10.87
N VAL A 134 27.42 15.30 11.92
CA VAL A 134 27.59 15.75 13.32
C VAL A 134 29.06 15.93 13.67
N VAL A 135 29.92 14.97 13.32
CA VAL A 135 31.37 15.08 13.55
C VAL A 135 31.95 16.27 12.78
N ALA A 136 31.54 16.49 11.54
CA ALA A 136 31.98 17.63 10.75
C ALA A 136 31.47 18.98 11.30
N ALA A 137 30.27 19.03 11.88
CA ALA A 137 29.73 20.21 12.54
C ALA A 137 30.50 20.53 13.84
N VAL A 138 30.73 19.51 14.67
CA VAL A 138 31.51 19.63 15.92
C VAL A 138 32.94 20.10 15.63
N GLY A 139 33.59 19.54 14.60
CA GLY A 139 34.92 19.97 14.17
C GLY A 139 34.99 21.44 13.69
N ARG A 140 33.86 22.04 13.31
CA ARG A 140 33.77 23.45 12.88
C ARG A 140 33.45 24.43 14.00
N LEU A 141 33.02 23.95 15.17
CA LEU A 141 32.73 24.80 16.35
C LEU A 141 33.90 25.73 16.74
N PRO A 142 35.17 25.29 16.74
CA PRO A 142 36.29 26.19 17.06
C PRO A 142 36.42 27.35 16.07
N ALA A 143 36.21 27.10 14.77
CA ALA A 143 36.27 28.14 13.75
C ALA A 143 35.12 29.14 13.88
N ILE A 144 33.91 28.65 14.18
CA ILE A 144 32.73 29.50 14.43
C ILE A 144 32.94 30.35 15.69
N ALA A 145 33.49 29.77 16.76
CA ALA A 145 33.78 30.47 18.01
C ALA A 145 34.86 31.56 17.83
N VAL A 146 35.88 31.30 17.00
CA VAL A 146 36.88 32.32 16.66
C VAL A 146 36.25 33.45 15.84
N ALA A 147 35.43 33.14 14.83
CA ALA A 147 34.73 34.16 14.05
C ALA A 147 33.79 35.03 14.90
N ALA A 148 33.16 34.47 15.93
CA ALA A 148 32.30 35.20 16.86
C ALA A 148 33.07 36.11 17.83
N THR A 149 34.36 35.86 18.05
CA THR A 149 35.21 36.66 18.97
C THR A 149 36.04 37.72 18.26
N VAL A 150 36.03 37.77 16.92
CA VAL A 150 36.67 38.85 16.15
C VAL A 150 35.71 40.05 16.12
N PRO A 151 36.00 41.16 16.84
CA PRO A 151 35.23 42.39 16.68
C PRO A 151 35.45 42.95 15.27
N ASP A 152 34.36 43.37 14.64
CA ASP A 152 34.35 44.01 13.33
C ASP A 152 35.21 45.29 13.40
N HIS A 153 36.43 45.22 12.88
CA HIS A 153 37.37 46.35 12.81
C HIS A 153 37.29 46.97 11.41
N ALA A 154 36.13 47.53 11.08
CA ALA A 154 35.94 48.39 9.93
C ALA A 154 35.06 49.60 10.29
N GLY A 155 35.67 50.76 10.52
CA GLY A 155 34.95 52.05 10.48
C GLY A 155 35.32 53.04 11.58
N GLY A 156 36.37 53.82 11.36
CA GLY A 156 36.89 54.80 12.32
C GLY A 156 36.11 56.12 12.44
N ARG A 157 36.27 56.71 13.63
CA ARG A 157 36.48 58.13 13.94
C ARG A 157 35.38 59.17 13.63
N LYS A 158 34.66 59.46 14.72
CA LYS A 158 33.86 60.65 15.10
C LYS A 158 34.43 62.01 14.63
N LYS A 159 33.60 62.85 13.99
CA LYS A 159 33.71 64.33 14.02
C LYS A 159 32.32 64.96 14.24
N ARG A 160 32.27 65.86 15.23
CA ARG A 160 31.10 66.60 15.77
C ARG A 160 30.59 67.70 14.82
N GLY A 161 29.29 67.98 14.93
CA GLY A 161 28.57 69.21 14.55
C GLY A 161 27.13 68.81 14.18
N GLY A 162 26.02 69.35 14.71
CA GLY A 162 25.73 70.58 15.43
C GLY A 162 24.56 71.27 14.71
N GLY A 163 23.36 71.31 15.33
CA GLY A 163 22.12 71.95 14.83
C GLY A 163 21.21 70.97 14.05
N GLY A 164 19.89 70.93 14.18
CA GLY A 164 18.89 71.78 14.82
C GLY A 164 17.61 71.73 13.98
N GLY A 165 16.45 71.45 14.59
CA GLY A 165 15.10 71.47 13.99
C GLY A 165 14.78 70.30 13.05
N GLU A 166 13.55 69.85 12.83
CA GLU A 166 12.20 70.17 13.32
C GLU A 166 11.29 69.10 12.68
N GLY A 167 10.27 68.63 13.41
CA GLY A 167 9.09 67.91 12.86
C GLY A 167 9.35 66.50 12.29
N GLU A 168 8.38 65.60 12.18
CA GLU A 168 6.97 65.60 12.55
C GLU A 168 6.47 64.17 12.27
N GLY A 169 5.65 63.61 13.16
CA GLY A 169 4.76 62.49 12.89
C GLY A 169 5.40 61.10 12.72
N ASP A 170 4.67 60.02 12.96
CA ASP A 170 3.40 59.85 13.63
C ASP A 170 3.20 58.35 13.75
N GLY A 171 2.71 57.91 14.91
CA GLY A 171 2.08 56.61 15.11
C GLY A 171 2.99 55.38 14.92
N ASP A 172 2.61 54.21 15.37
CA ASP A 172 1.49 53.74 16.16
C ASP A 172 1.94 52.31 16.49
N GLY A 173 2.12 51.94 17.75
CA GLY A 173 1.03 51.32 18.46
C GLY A 173 1.37 49.86 18.74
N PHE A 174 1.62 49.59 20.02
CA PHE A 174 1.19 48.43 20.82
C PHE A 174 0.81 47.12 20.08
N GLY A 175 1.19 45.94 20.55
CA GLY A 175 1.58 45.63 21.91
C GLY A 175 1.91 44.16 22.14
N ALA A 176 2.55 43.93 23.28
CA ALA A 176 2.54 42.66 23.96
C ALA A 176 1.11 42.28 24.34
N GLN A 177 0.80 40.99 24.32
CA GLN A 177 0.05 40.36 25.41
C GLN A 177 0.18 38.84 25.39
N TYR A 178 0.15 38.34 26.62
CA TYR A 178 0.38 36.99 27.09
C TYR A 178 -0.98 36.37 27.46
N GLY A 179 -1.02 35.04 27.55
CA GLY A 179 -2.09 34.28 28.21
C GLY A 179 -3.21 33.83 27.27
N ALA A 180 -3.93 32.75 27.54
CA ALA A 180 -3.88 31.73 28.57
C ALA A 180 -4.65 30.51 28.04
N GLU A 181 -4.44 29.37 28.68
CA GLU A 181 -5.27 28.17 28.65
C GLU A 181 -6.75 28.51 28.92
N GLU A 182 -7.68 27.76 28.34
CA GLU A 182 -8.82 27.12 29.04
C GLU A 182 -9.82 26.44 28.08
N ASP A 183 -10.54 25.48 28.66
CA ASP A 183 -11.34 24.38 28.13
C ASP A 183 -12.67 24.69 27.41
N GLY A 184 -13.21 23.65 26.75
CA GLY A 184 -14.63 23.45 26.42
C GLY A 184 -14.83 23.03 24.95
N VAL A 185 -15.48 21.92 24.58
CA VAL A 185 -16.58 21.11 25.16
C VAL A 185 -16.43 19.65 24.71
#